data_AF-A0A1U7RGW6-F1
#
_entry.id   AF-A0A1U7RGW6-F1
#
_cell.length_a   1.000
_cell.length_b   1.000
_cell.length_c   1.000
_cell.angle_alpha   90.00
_cell.angle_beta   90.00
_cell.angle_gamma   90.00
#
_symmetry.space_group_name_H-M   'P 1'
#
loop_
_entity.id
_entity.type
_entity.pdbx_description
1 polymer ?
#
loop_
_entity_poly.entity_id
_entity_poly.type
_entity_poly.pdbx_seq_one_letter_code
_entity_poly.pdbx_strand_id
1 'polypeptide(L)'
;MDLDYRKQWDQYVKELYEKTYDDGKKVIYWEVKYPFPLSNRDYVYVRERREMDVSGRKVWIVLAKSVCVPQCPEKPGIIRVKSYEQTLVIESDGESGSKEWSTCFLERYAEGLPCLSQGNISFYFGTA
;
A
#
# COMPACT_ATOMS: atom_id res chain seq x y z
N MET A 1 -9.74 0.99 4.33
CA MET A 1 -9.22 2.30 3.92
C MET A 1 -10.15 2.86 2.87
N ASP A 2 -10.49 4.13 3.00
CA ASP A 2 -11.27 4.88 2.02
C ASP A 2 -10.37 5.31 0.85
N LEU A 3 -10.66 4.79 -0.35
CA LEU A 3 -9.90 5.13 -1.56
C LEU A 3 -10.32 6.49 -2.13
N ASP A 4 -11.56 6.92 -1.89
CA ASP A 4 -12.08 8.19 -2.38
C ASP A 4 -11.46 9.35 -1.63
N TYR A 5 -11.36 9.23 -0.30
CA TYR A 5 -10.63 10.20 0.50
C TYR A 5 -9.15 10.24 0.12
N ARG A 6 -8.52 9.09 -0.12
CA ARG A 6 -7.09 9.04 -0.53
C ARG A 6 -6.83 9.83 -1.82
N LYS A 7 -7.72 9.75 -2.80
CA LYS A 7 -7.63 10.52 -4.06
C LYS A 7 -7.73 12.04 -3.84
N GLN A 8 -8.38 12.49 -2.78
CA GLN A 8 -8.57 13.92 -2.52
C GLN A 8 -7.33 14.57 -1.94
N TRP A 9 -6.67 13.92 -0.97
CA TRP A 9 -5.56 14.54 -0.23
C TRP A 9 -4.17 14.12 -0.74
N ASP A 10 -4.01 12.93 -1.32
CA ASP A 10 -2.71 12.45 -1.78
C ASP A 10 -2.41 12.92 -3.21
N GLN A 11 -1.63 13.99 -3.31
CA GLN A 11 -1.21 14.60 -4.57
C GLN A 11 -0.42 13.65 -5.50
N TYR A 12 0.18 12.59 -4.97
CA TYR A 12 0.96 11.62 -5.76
C TYR A 12 0.08 10.57 -6.42
N VAL A 13 -1.19 10.45 -6.04
CA VAL A 13 -2.13 9.57 -6.73
C VAL A 13 -2.38 10.11 -8.13
N LYS A 14 -2.06 9.30 -9.16
CA LYS A 14 -2.46 9.56 -10.54
C LYS A 14 -3.80 8.93 -10.85
N GLU A 15 -3.98 7.67 -10.45
CA GLU A 15 -5.20 6.90 -10.62
C GLU A 15 -5.29 5.85 -9.50
N LEU A 16 -6.48 5.68 -8.90
CA LEU A 16 -6.70 4.75 -7.79
C LEU A 16 -8.14 4.24 -7.82
N TYR A 17 -8.33 2.92 -7.90
CA TYR A 17 -9.65 2.30 -7.85
C TYR A 17 -9.60 0.87 -7.34
N GLU A 18 -10.73 0.39 -6.83
CA GLU A 18 -10.98 -1.02 -6.50
C GLU A 18 -11.96 -1.60 -7.52
N LYS A 19 -11.67 -2.80 -8.02
CA LYS A 19 -12.59 -3.59 -8.86
C LYS A 19 -12.74 -4.99 -8.29
N THR A 20 -13.96 -5.51 -8.32
CA THR A 20 -14.26 -6.92 -8.05
C THR A 20 -14.30 -7.66 -9.37
N TYR A 21 -13.51 -8.72 -9.50
CA TYR A 21 -13.52 -9.60 -10.68
C TYR A 21 -14.44 -10.81 -10.50
N ASP A 22 -14.62 -11.60 -11.56
CA ASP A 22 -15.57 -12.72 -11.62
C ASP A 22 -15.33 -13.79 -10.54
N ASP A 23 -14.09 -13.90 -10.04
CA ASP A 23 -13.72 -14.79 -8.93
C ASP A 23 -14.04 -14.21 -7.54
N GLY A 24 -14.72 -13.06 -7.47
CA GLY A 24 -15.07 -12.35 -6.26
C GLY A 24 -13.91 -11.61 -5.61
N LYS A 25 -12.69 -11.67 -6.16
CA LYS A 25 -11.53 -10.98 -5.58
C LYS A 25 -11.60 -9.49 -5.86
N LYS A 26 -11.45 -8.72 -4.79
CA LYS A 26 -11.29 -7.26 -4.84
C LYS A 26 -9.83 -6.93 -5.08
N VAL A 27 -9.55 -6.31 -6.22
CA VAL A 27 -8.21 -5.91 -6.62
C VAL A 27 -8.16 -4.38 -6.68
N ILE A 28 -7.09 -3.84 -6.13
CA ILE A 28 -6.81 -2.42 -6.12
C ILE A 28 -5.76 -2.15 -7.19
N TYR A 29 -6.07 -1.20 -8.08
CA TYR A 29 -5.10 -0.57 -8.96
C TYR A 29 -4.70 0.77 -8.38
N TRP A 30 -3.40 1.04 -8.26
CA TRP A 30 -2.87 2.31 -7.79
C TRP A 30 -1.70 2.75 -8.67
N GLU A 31 -1.85 3.87 -9.36
CA GLU A 31 -0.76 4.55 -10.07
C GLU A 31 -0.25 5.75 -9.27
N VAL A 32 1.07 5.79 -9.09
CA VAL A 32 1.80 6.81 -8.35
C VAL A 32 2.62 7.67 -9.30
N LYS A 33 2.45 8.98 -9.20
CA LYS A 33 3.23 9.99 -9.94
C LYS A 33 4.68 9.93 -9.51
N TYR A 34 5.58 9.85 -10.49
CA TYR A 34 7.01 10.04 -10.29
C TYR A 34 7.46 11.34 -10.96
N PRO A 35 8.50 12.02 -10.41
CA PRO A 35 9.00 13.25 -11.01
C PRO A 35 9.66 12.96 -12.35
N PHE A 36 9.33 13.76 -13.37
CA PHE A 36 9.97 13.68 -14.69
C PHE A 36 11.51 13.83 -14.55
N PRO A 37 12.33 12.99 -15.22
CA PRO A 37 12.01 12.09 -16.34
C PRO A 37 11.63 10.65 -15.95
N LEU A 38 11.41 10.35 -14.67
CA LEU A 38 11.07 9.00 -14.23
C LEU A 38 9.63 8.63 -14.60
N SER A 39 9.43 7.41 -15.13
CA SER A 39 8.09 6.86 -15.37
C SER A 39 7.30 6.67 -14.09
N ASN A 40 5.98 6.83 -14.14
CA ASN A 40 5.10 6.47 -13.04
C ASN A 40 5.24 4.98 -12.68
N ARG A 41 4.88 4.64 -11.45
CA ARG A 41 4.78 3.24 -11.02
C ARG A 41 3.32 2.89 -10.78
N ASP A 42 2.89 1.72 -11.23
CA ASP A 42 1.58 1.18 -10.88
C ASP A 42 1.69 -0.11 -10.06
N TYR A 43 0.69 -0.29 -9.19
CA TYR A 43 0.55 -1.43 -8.29
C TYR A 43 -0.81 -2.08 -8.57
N VAL A 44 -0.80 -3.39 -8.69
CA VAL A 44 -2.00 -4.22 -8.77
C VAL A 44 -1.93 -5.20 -7.62
N TYR A 45 -2.80 -5.06 -6.63
CA TYR A 45 -2.69 -5.81 -5.39
C TYR A 45 -4.05 -6.10 -4.76
N VAL A 46 -4.10 -7.15 -3.95
CA VAL A 46 -5.22 -7.41 -3.04
C VAL A 46 -4.88 -6.86 -1.67
N ARG A 47 -5.91 -6.44 -0.92
CA ARG A 47 -5.75 -5.92 0.42
C ARG A 47 -6.76 -6.53 1.37
N GLU A 48 -6.29 -6.97 2.52
CA GLU A 48 -7.10 -7.51 3.59
C GLU A 48 -6.94 -6.67 4.85
N ARG A 49 -8.03 -6.48 5.60
CA ARG A 49 -8.00 -5.89 6.94
C ARG A 49 -8.47 -6.94 7.94
N ARG A 50 -7.72 -7.11 9.02
CA ARG A 50 -8.09 -7.95 10.16
C ARG A 50 -8.11 -7.11 11.43
N GLU A 51 -9.03 -7.44 12.31
CA GLU A 51 -9.06 -6.97 13.69
C GLU A 51 -8.72 -8.17 14.57
N MET A 52 -7.79 -7.98 15.50
CA MET A 52 -7.26 -9.05 16.33
C MET A 52 -7.16 -8.57 17.78
N ASP A 53 -7.33 -9.50 18.70
CA ASP A 53 -6.95 -9.32 20.10
C ASP A 53 -5.62 -10.06 20.32
N VAL A 54 -4.58 -9.32 20.70
CA VAL A 54 -3.25 -9.86 21.00
C VAL A 54 -2.91 -9.55 22.44
N SER A 55 -3.12 -10.55 23.31
CA SER A 55 -2.86 -10.44 24.75
C SER A 55 -3.69 -9.32 25.42
N GLY A 56 -4.98 -9.22 25.08
CA GLY A 56 -5.91 -8.21 25.61
C GLY A 56 -5.77 -6.84 24.95
N ARG A 57 -4.95 -6.73 23.91
CA ARG A 57 -4.77 -5.49 23.14
C ARG A 57 -5.45 -5.61 21.79
N LYS A 58 -6.29 -4.64 21.49
CA LYS A 58 -6.96 -4.54 20.19
C LYS A 58 -6.00 -4.00 19.13
N VAL A 59 -5.80 -4.78 18.08
CA VAL A 59 -4.86 -4.50 16.99
C VAL A 59 -5.60 -4.58 15.65
N TRP A 60 -5.36 -3.61 14.78
CA TRP A 60 -5.81 -3.65 13.38
C TRP A 60 -4.63 -3.92 12.46
N ILE A 61 -4.76 -4.96 11.64
CA ILE A 61 -3.73 -5.36 10.69
C ILE A 61 -4.27 -5.15 9.27
N VAL A 62 -3.50 -4.48 8.43
CA VAL A 62 -3.75 -4.33 7.00
C VAL A 62 -2.63 -5.04 6.25
N LEU A 63 -3.00 -6.05 5.47
CA LEU A 63 -2.09 -6.79 4.61
C LEU A 63 -2.38 -6.41 3.16
N ALA A 64 -1.33 -6.15 2.38
CA ALA A 64 -1.44 -5.94 0.96
C ALA A 64 -0.40 -6.79 0.22
N LYS A 65 -0.79 -7.39 -0.90
CA LYS A 65 0.08 -8.25 -1.70
C LYS A 65 -0.22 -8.10 -3.18
N SER A 66 0.82 -7.95 -3.99
CA SER A 66 0.71 -7.87 -5.44
C SER A 66 0.03 -9.11 -6.01
N VAL A 67 -0.78 -8.89 -7.05
CA VAL A 67 -1.41 -9.95 -7.83
C VAL A 67 -1.27 -9.65 -9.31
N CYS A 68 -1.15 -10.70 -10.10
CA CYS A 68 -1.23 -10.62 -11.55
C CYS A 68 -2.62 -11.10 -11.98
N VAL A 69 -3.39 -10.21 -12.60
CA VAL A 69 -4.73 -10.54 -13.13
C VAL A 69 -4.79 -10.13 -14.60
N PRO A 70 -5.20 -11.03 -15.53
CA PRO A 70 -5.27 -10.73 -16.96
C PRO A 70 -6.13 -9.49 -17.29
N GLN A 71 -7.12 -9.19 -16.45
CA GLN A 71 -8.02 -8.05 -16.57
C GLN A 71 -7.35 -6.70 -16.24
N CYS A 72 -6.12 -6.70 -15.74
CA CYS A 72 -5.33 -5.50 -15.42
C CYS A 72 -3.89 -5.60 -15.98
N PRO A 73 -3.72 -5.58 -17.32
CA PRO A 73 -2.41 -5.68 -17.94
C PRO A 73 -1.52 -4.47 -17.64
N GLU A 74 -0.22 -4.60 -17.95
CA GLU A 74 0.75 -3.51 -17.85
C GLU A 74 0.41 -2.41 -18.87
N LYS A 75 0.60 -1.14 -18.47
CA LYS A 75 0.33 0.03 -19.32
C LYS A 75 1.65 0.55 -19.92
N PRO A 76 1.70 0.89 -21.23
CA PRO A 76 2.88 1.48 -21.83
C PRO A 76 3.33 2.78 -21.12
N GLY A 77 4.63 2.93 -20.88
CA GLY A 77 5.21 4.13 -20.23
C GLY A 77 5.09 4.16 -18.71
N ILE A 78 4.47 3.15 -18.09
CA ILE A 78 4.31 2.99 -16.63
C ILE A 78 5.06 1.73 -16.19
N ILE A 79 5.79 1.80 -15.08
CA ILE A 79 6.56 0.68 -14.53
C ILE A 79 5.68 -0.11 -13.54
N ARG A 80 5.33 -1.35 -13.91
CA ARG A 80 4.60 -2.27 -13.03
C ARG A 80 5.45 -2.79 -11.89
N VAL A 81 5.01 -2.55 -10.66
CA VAL A 81 5.56 -3.19 -9.47
C VAL A 81 5.00 -4.60 -9.33
N LYS A 82 5.82 -5.61 -9.60
CA LYS A 82 5.42 -7.02 -9.63
C LYS A 82 5.46 -7.70 -8.27
N SER A 83 6.41 -7.32 -7.43
CA SER A 83 6.61 -7.88 -6.09
C SER A 83 6.41 -6.79 -5.07
N TYR A 84 5.19 -6.71 -4.53
CA TYR A 84 4.81 -5.78 -3.47
C TYR A 84 4.14 -6.56 -2.35
N GLU A 85 4.67 -6.43 -1.14
CA GLU A 85 4.03 -6.92 0.07
C GLU A 85 4.10 -5.83 1.13
N GLN A 86 2.98 -5.53 1.78
CA GLN A 86 2.91 -4.58 2.88
C GLN A 86 2.15 -5.18 4.05
N THR A 87 2.67 -4.94 5.24
CA THR A 87 1.95 -5.13 6.50
C THR A 87 1.92 -3.81 7.23
N LEU A 88 0.73 -3.39 7.65
CA LEU A 88 0.53 -2.27 8.56
C LEU A 88 -0.22 -2.77 9.78
N VAL A 89 0.36 -2.57 10.95
CA VAL A 89 -0.20 -2.91 12.25
C VAL A 89 -0.46 -1.62 12.99
N ILE A 90 -1.69 -1.43 13.47
CA ILE A 90 -2.13 -0.24 14.21
C ILE A 90 -2.68 -0.73 15.55
N GLU A 91 -2.21 -0.16 16.65
CA GLU A 91 -2.81 -0.30 17.97
C GLU A 91 -3.06 1.09 18.59
N SER A 92 -3.93 1.18 19.59
CA SER A 92 -4.09 2.42 20.35
C SER A 92 -2.84 2.72 21.17
N ASP A 93 -2.49 4.00 21.30
CA ASP A 93 -1.44 4.44 22.22
C ASP A 93 -1.90 4.53 23.69
N GLY A 94 -3.20 4.35 23.95
CA GLY A 94 -3.84 4.51 25.26
C GLY A 94 -4.51 5.87 25.47
N GLU A 95 -4.39 6.79 24.52
CA GLU A 95 -4.97 8.13 24.55
C GLU A 95 -5.86 8.33 23.30
N SER A 96 -5.71 9.44 22.59
CA SER A 96 -6.44 9.74 21.34
C SER A 96 -5.71 9.29 20.06
N GLY A 97 -4.51 8.70 20.18
CA GLY A 97 -3.65 8.38 19.04
C GLY A 97 -3.49 6.89 18.77
N SER A 98 -2.51 6.58 17.93
CA SER A 98 -2.16 5.21 17.53
C SER A 98 -0.65 4.99 17.49
N LYS A 99 -0.25 3.75 17.77
CA LYS A 99 1.09 3.22 17.47
C LYS A 99 1.00 2.40 16.19
N GLU A 100 1.91 2.67 15.26
CA GLU A 100 1.89 2.04 13.94
C GLU A 100 3.23 1.36 13.63
N TRP A 101 3.16 0.13 13.15
CA TRP A 101 4.29 -0.58 12.57
C TRP A 101 3.98 -0.90 11.12
N SER A 102 4.85 -0.45 10.22
CA SER A 102 4.72 -0.74 8.80
C SER A 102 5.96 -1.45 8.28
N THR A 103 5.75 -2.55 7.56
CA THR A 103 6.75 -3.20 6.74
C THR A 103 6.30 -3.18 5.30
N CYS A 104 7.21 -2.87 4.39
CA CYS A 104 6.94 -2.82 2.96
C CYS A 104 8.12 -3.48 2.24
N PHE A 105 7.82 -4.49 1.45
CA PHE A 105 8.76 -5.17 0.57
C PHE A 105 8.40 -4.84 -0.88
N LEU A 106 9.40 -4.36 -1.61
CA LEU A 106 9.29 -3.99 -3.01
C LEU A 106 10.54 -4.48 -3.74
N GLU A 107 10.40 -5.42 -4.67
CA GLU A 107 11.51 -5.71 -5.58
C GLU A 107 11.62 -4.57 -6.59
N ARG A 108 12.74 -3.84 -6.52
CA ARG A 108 13.02 -2.76 -7.46
C ARG A 108 13.61 -3.36 -8.74
N TYR A 109 12.91 -3.17 -9.86
CA TYR A 109 13.57 -3.20 -11.17
C TYR A 109 14.44 -1.94 -11.29
N ALA A 110 15.69 -2.15 -11.66
CA ALA A 110 16.81 -1.23 -11.50
C ALA A 110 16.66 0.11 -12.26
N GLU A 111 16.73 1.22 -11.52
CA GLU A 111 17.22 2.53 -11.97
C GLU A 111 18.06 3.18 -10.85
N GLY A 112 19.10 2.48 -10.38
CA GLY A 112 20.22 3.07 -9.62
C GLY A 112 19.95 3.64 -8.22
N LEU A 113 18.76 3.45 -7.62
CA LEU A 113 18.49 3.93 -6.27
C LEU A 113 18.89 2.89 -5.20
N PRO A 114 19.66 3.26 -4.16
CA PRO A 114 20.11 2.33 -3.12
C PRO A 114 18.94 1.68 -2.38
N CYS A 115 19.15 0.44 -1.95
CA CYS A 115 18.18 -0.31 -1.16
C CYS A 115 17.88 0.44 0.14
N LEU A 116 16.62 0.71 0.41
CA LEU A 116 16.18 0.80 1.80
C LEU A 116 16.00 -0.64 2.26
N SER A 117 17.11 -1.26 2.70
CA SER A 117 17.07 -2.52 3.43
C SER A 117 16.21 -2.32 4.68
N GLN A 118 15.23 -3.19 4.90
CA GLN A 118 14.55 -3.46 6.18
C GLN A 118 14.66 -2.32 7.20
N GLY A 119 13.84 -1.29 7.01
CA GLY A 119 13.54 -0.33 8.06
C GLY A 119 12.18 -0.65 8.65
N ASN A 120 12.09 -0.87 9.95
CA ASN A 120 10.85 -0.61 10.67
C ASN A 120 10.57 0.88 10.49
N ILE A 121 9.69 1.24 9.55
CA ILE A 121 9.22 2.61 9.49
C ILE A 121 8.10 2.72 10.52
N SER A 122 8.49 3.07 11.74
CA SER A 122 7.58 3.52 12.79
C SER A 122 7.23 4.98 12.49
N PHE A 123 6.06 5.20 11.91
CA PHE A 123 5.48 6.54 11.89
C PHE A 123 4.75 6.74 13.22
N TYR A 124 5.29 7.62 14.07
CA TYR A 124 4.53 8.16 15.20
C TYR A 124 3.65 9.28 14.64
N PHE A 125 2.38 8.98 14.38
CA PHE A 125 1.38 10.02 14.16
C PHE A 125 0.81 10.44 15.52
N GLY A 126 1.46 11.41 16.16
CA GLY A 126 0.86 12.12 17.28
C GLY A 126 -0.19 13.09 16.74
N THR A 127 -1.44 12.95 17.18
CA THR A 127 -2.46 13.98 16.99
C THR A 127 -2.14 15.14 17.94
N ALA A 128 -1.98 16.35 17.40
CA ALA A 128 -2.06 17.59 18.17
C ALA A 128 -3.53 17.95 18.46
#